data_AF-A0A2K1IC14-F1
#
_entry.id   AF-A0A2K1IC14-F1
#
_cell.length_a   1.000
_cell.length_b   1.000
_cell.length_c   1.000
_cell.angle_alpha   90.00
_cell.angle_beta   90.00
_cell.angle_gamma   90.00
#
_symmetry.space_group_name_H-M   'P 1'
#
loop_
_entity.id
_entity.type
_entity.pdbx_description
1 polymer ?
#
loop_
_entity_poly.entity_id
_entity_poly.type
_entity_poly.pdbx_seq_one_letter_code
_entity_poly.pdbx_strand_id
1 'polypeptide(L)' 'MGRWPSPALLAIFVTIALAMNSITPAAAHTGLKVGFYRHSCPQVEAIVYNSMAQSTKADDTVAPGILRMAFHDCFVR' A
#
# COMPACT_ATOMS: atom_id res chain seq x y z
N MET A 1 -18.07 -2.78 48.53
CA MET A 1 -16.75 -3.41 48.33
C MET A 1 -16.75 -4.03 46.94
N GLY A 2 -16.26 -3.29 45.94
CA GLY A 2 -16.26 -3.75 44.54
C GLY A 2 -15.33 -4.95 44.38
N ARG A 3 -15.85 -6.05 43.83
CA ARG A 3 -15.07 -7.25 43.53
C ARG A 3 -14.24 -6.96 42.28
N TRP A 4 -12.93 -6.77 42.44
CA TRP A 4 -12.03 -6.56 41.31
C TRP A 4 -11.90 -7.86 40.51
N PRO A 5 -11.88 -7.79 39.17
CA PRO A 5 -11.65 -8.97 38.33
C PRO A 5 -10.26 -9.53 38.59
N SER A 6 -10.14 -10.87 38.59
CA SER A 6 -8.86 -11.56 38.77
C SER A 6 -7.84 -11.10 37.71
N PRO A 7 -6.56 -10.90 38.05
CA PRO A 7 -5.54 -10.43 37.11
C PRO A 7 -5.40 -11.33 35.87
N ALA A 8 -5.72 -12.62 36.00
CA ALA A 8 -5.77 -13.56 34.88
C ALA A 8 -6.87 -13.20 33.86
N LEU A 9 -8.05 -12.75 34.31
CA LEU A 9 -9.14 -12.33 33.43
C LEU A 9 -8.81 -11.04 32.68
N LEU A 10 -8.13 -10.10 33.37
CA LEU A 10 -7.63 -8.89 32.74
C LEU A 10 -6.56 -9.20 31.69
N ALA A 11 -5.62 -10.09 31.98
CA ALA A 11 -4.60 -10.52 31.03
C ALA A 11 -5.22 -11.18 29.79
N ILE A 12 -6.19 -12.09 29.97
CA ILE A 12 -6.90 -12.73 28.85
C ILE A 12 -7.61 -11.68 28.00
N PHE A 13 -8.33 -10.73 28.62
CA PHE A 13 -9.02 -9.66 27.90
C PHE A 13 -8.06 -8.79 27.08
N VAL A 14 -6.90 -8.44 27.65
CA VAL A 14 -5.85 -7.68 26.95
C VAL A 14 -5.26 -8.46 25.78
N THR A 15 -5.00 -9.76 25.95
CA THR A 15 -4.47 -10.59 24.84
C THR A 15 -5.46 -10.74 23.68
N ILE A 16 -6.75 -10.89 23.96
CA ILE A 16 -7.81 -10.96 22.95
C ILE A 16 -7.93 -9.61 22.23
N ALA A 17 -7.93 -8.50 22.97
CA ALA A 17 -7.99 -7.16 22.38
C ALA A 17 -6.79 -6.86 21.46
N LEU A 18 -5.59 -7.30 21.85
CA LEU A 18 -4.38 -7.12 21.04
C LEU A 18 -4.40 -7.95 19.76
N ALA A 19 -4.92 -9.19 19.82
CA ALA A 19 -5.06 -10.08 18.66
C ALA A 19 -6.08 -9.56 17.63
N MET A 20 -7.11 -8.82 18.06
CA MET A 20 -8.12 -8.26 17.16
C MET A 20 -7.63 -7.06 16.33
N ASN A 21 -6.56 -6.39 16.74
CA ASN A 21 -5.98 -5.26 16.00
C ASN A 21 -5.08 -5.68 14.82
N SER A 22 -4.82 -6.98 14.62
CA SER A 22 -3.96 -7.46 13.54
C SER A 22 -4.66 -7.64 12.19
N ILE A 23 -5.98 -7.40 12.12
CA ILE A 23 -6.79 -7.57 10.91
C ILE A 23 -7.38 -6.21 10.50
N THR A 24 -6.53 -5.26 10.16
CA THR A 24 -6.97 -4.13 9.33
C THR A 24 -6.92 -4.61 7.87
N PRO A 25 -8.06 -4.78 7.17
CA PRO A 25 -8.01 -4.98 5.73
C PRO A 25 -7.34 -3.75 5.14
N ALA A 26 -6.26 -3.97 4.37
CA ALA A 26 -5.67 -2.91 3.56
C ALA A 26 -6.81 -2.26 2.78
N ALA A 27 -7.02 -0.96 2.96
CA ALA A 27 -8.13 -0.24 2.34
C ALA A 27 -8.09 -0.49 0.83
N ALA A 28 -9.01 -1.33 0.34
CA ALA A 28 -9.17 -1.58 -1.07
C ALA A 28 -9.54 -0.25 -1.71
N HIS A 29 -8.60 0.34 -2.45
CA HIS A 29 -8.82 1.61 -3.12
C HIS A 29 -9.94 1.40 -4.15
N THR A 30 -11.12 1.90 -3.84
CA THR A 30 -12.30 1.80 -4.70
C THR A 30 -12.01 2.52 -6.01
N GLY A 31 -11.83 1.77 -7.10
CA GLY A 31 -11.64 2.32 -8.46
C GLY A 31 -10.33 1.94 -9.14
N LEU A 32 -9.34 1.42 -8.41
CA LEU A 32 -8.11 0.88 -9.03
C LEU A 32 -8.34 -0.56 -9.49
N LYS A 33 -7.91 -0.86 -10.72
CA LYS A 33 -8.04 -2.20 -11.31
C LYS A 33 -6.88 -2.48 -12.26
N VAL A 34 -6.30 -3.68 -12.17
CA VAL A 34 -5.33 -4.16 -13.16
C VAL A 34 -5.99 -4.23 -14.55
N GLY A 35 -5.31 -3.70 -15.57
CA GLY A 35 -5.88 -3.61 -16.91
C GLY A 35 -7.03 -2.61 -17.04
N PHE A 36 -7.07 -1.55 -16.21
CA PHE A 36 -8.05 -0.47 -16.30
C PHE A 36 -8.15 0.10 -17.73
N TYR A 37 -7.01 0.26 -18.40
CA TYR A 37 -6.92 0.80 -19.77
C TYR A 37 -7.08 -0.23 -20.88
N ARG A 38 -7.43 -1.49 -20.57
CA ARG A 38 -7.56 -2.59 -21.54
C ARG A 38 -8.32 -2.20 -22.82
N HIS A 39 -9.37 -1.40 -22.69
CA HIS A 39 -10.28 -1.07 -23.80
C HIS A 39 -10.01 0.30 -24.42
N SER A 40 -9.46 1.24 -23.65
CA SER A 40 -9.19 2.61 -24.12
C SER A 40 -7.78 2.78 -24.66
N CYS A 41 -6.79 2.13 -24.04
CA CYS A 41 -5.40 2.12 -24.49
C CYS A 41 -4.72 0.79 -24.07
N PRO A 42 -4.94 -0.30 -24.83
CA PRO A 42 -4.44 -1.64 -24.47
C PRO A 42 -2.91 -1.72 -24.40
N GLN A 43 -2.21 -0.79 -25.06
CA GLN A 43 -0.74 -0.78 -25.14
C GLN A 43 -0.10 0.08 -24.04
N VAL A 44 -0.87 0.75 -23.17
CA VAL A 44 -0.31 1.74 -22.23
C VAL A 44 0.74 1.15 -21.30
N GLU A 45 0.50 -0.05 -20.74
CA GLU A 45 1.43 -0.70 -19.82
C GLU A 45 2.75 -1.02 -20.52
N ALA A 46 2.70 -1.51 -21.77
CA ALA A 46 3.88 -1.82 -22.57
C ALA A 46 4.64 -0.55 -22.99
N ILE A 47 3.92 0.52 -23.37
CA ILE A 47 4.54 1.81 -23.75
C ILE A 47 5.29 2.41 -22.56
N VAL A 48 4.66 2.46 -21.38
CA VAL A 48 5.29 3.00 -20.17
C VAL A 48 6.50 2.15 -19.78
N TYR A 49 6.37 0.82 -19.80
CA TYR A 49 7.48 -0.08 -19.50
C TYR A 49 8.68 0.14 -20.43
N ASN A 50 8.45 0.16 -21.75
CA ASN A 50 9.51 0.34 -22.72
C ASN A 50 10.19 1.71 -22.61
N SER A 51 9.41 2.78 -22.38
CA SER A 51 9.93 4.13 -22.16
C SER A 51 10.81 4.20 -20.90
N MET A 52 10.34 3.63 -19.79
CA MET A 52 11.10 3.56 -18.55
C MET A 52 12.38 2.73 -18.70
N ALA A 53 12.30 1.60 -19.40
CA ALA A 53 13.46 0.74 -19.66
C ALA A 53 14.52 1.47 -20.48
N GLN A 54 14.13 2.16 -21.56
CA GLN A 54 15.03 2.96 -22.38
C GLN A 54 15.66 4.12 -21.59
N SER A 55 14.84 4.85 -20.82
CA SER A 55 15.30 6.00 -20.05
C SER A 55 16.27 5.59 -18.95
N THR A 56 15.99 4.49 -18.24
CA THR A 56 16.88 3.96 -17.20
C THR A 56 18.19 3.47 -17.82
N LYS A 57 18.14 2.83 -18.99
CA LYS A 57 19.36 2.40 -19.71
C LYS A 57 20.26 3.56 -20.13
N ALA A 58 19.68 4.72 -20.38
CA ALA A 58 20.40 5.94 -20.74
C ALA A 58 20.95 6.67 -19.51
N ASP A 59 20.19 6.66 -18.41
CA ASP A 59 20.54 7.28 -17.14
C ASP A 59 19.92 6.49 -15.97
N ASP A 60 20.78 5.79 -15.23
CA ASP A 60 20.38 4.96 -14.09
C ASP A 60 19.76 5.77 -12.93
N THR A 61 19.91 7.10 -12.92
CA THR A 61 19.30 7.98 -11.90
C THR A 61 17.81 8.22 -12.12
N VAL A 62 17.28 7.90 -13.33
CA VAL A 62 15.87 8.10 -13.67
C VAL A 62 14.95 7.21 -12.84
N ALA A 63 15.27 5.92 -12.71
CA ALA A 63 14.44 4.97 -11.95
C ALA A 63 14.21 5.41 -10.48
N PRO A 64 15.25 5.71 -9.68
CA PRO A 64 15.05 6.22 -8.32
C PRO A 64 14.41 7.62 -8.30
N GLY A 65 14.66 8.47 -9.29
CA GLY A 65 14.03 9.79 -9.41
C GLY A 65 12.50 9.72 -9.60
N ILE A 66 12.03 8.87 -10.50
CA ILE A 66 10.59 8.64 -10.73
C ILE A 66 9.91 8.06 -9.49
N LEU A 67 10.57 7.10 -8.82
CA LEU A 67 10.06 6.55 -7.57
C LEU A 67 9.91 7.63 -6.50
N ARG A 68 10.92 8.49 -6.34
CA ARG A 68 10.86 9.64 -5.43
C ARG A 68 9.70 10.57 -5.78
N MET A 69 9.51 10.90 -7.06
CA MET A 69 8.41 11.77 -7.50
C MET A 69 7.05 11.17 -7.15
N ALA A 70 6.83 9.89 -7.45
CA ALA A 70 5.59 9.19 -7.11
C ALA A 70 5.30 9.21 -5.61
N PHE A 71 6.32 9.00 -4.77
CA PHE A 71 6.17 9.15 -3.32
C PHE A 71 5.89 10.60 -2.90
N HIS A 72 6.59 11.56 -3.49
CA HIS A 72 6.42 12.98 -3.17
C HIS A 72 4.99 13.45 -3.43
N ASP A 73 4.41 13.11 -4.59
CA ASP A 73 3.03 13.49 -4.96
C ASP A 73 1.97 12.79 -4.08
N CYS A 74 2.26 11.60 -3.57
CA CYS A 74 1.31 10.87 -2.72
C CYS A 74 1.36 11.30 -1.25
N PHE A 75 2.55 11.61 -0.73
CA PHE A 75 2.77 11.88 0.69
C PHE A 75 2.74 13.38 1.03
N VAL A 76 3.06 14.25 0.09
CA VAL A 76 2.95 15.70 0.27
C VAL A 76 1.56 16.12 -0.24
N ARG A 77 0.62 16.29 0.69
CA ARG A 77 -0.73 16.83 0.45
C ARG A 77 -0.96 18.06 1.30
#